data_AF-A0A4U7C3R0-F1
#
_entry.id   AF-A0A4U7C3R0-F1
#
_cell.length_a   1.000
_cell.length_b   1.000
_cell.length_c   1.000
_cell.angle_alpha   90.00
_cell.angle_beta   90.00
_cell.angle_gamma   90.00
#
_symmetry.space_group_name_H-M   'P 1'
#
loop_
_entity.id
_entity.type
_entity.pdbx_description
1 polymer ?
#
loop_
_entity_poly.entity_id
_entity_poly.type
_entity_poly.pdbx_seq_one_letter_code
_entity_poly.pdbx_strand_id
1 'polypeptide(L)'
;APLPPHPTTEARLDRKIASEPGVRTFARVRLEERPDEPLPAAIPTRVSGSGVLSSVALADGWVVVDEAAEGIDAGDTVAVQDWEANQ
;
A
#
# COMPACT_ATOMS: atom_id res chain seq x y z
N ALA A 1 -14.95 21.53 -10.73
CA ALA A 1 -14.20 21.50 -9.45
C ALA A 1 -13.21 20.34 -9.51
N PRO A 2 -12.05 20.39 -8.82
CA PRO A 2 -11.15 19.24 -8.74
C PRO A 2 -11.85 18.04 -8.09
N LEU A 3 -11.43 16.83 -8.46
CA LEU A 3 -11.91 15.60 -7.83
C LEU A 3 -11.48 15.55 -6.36
N PRO A 4 -12.30 14.97 -5.46
CA PRO A 4 -11.90 14.76 -4.07
C PRO A 4 -10.69 13.80 -3.98
N PRO A 5 -9.88 13.89 -2.90
CA PRO A 5 -8.79 12.96 -2.68
C PRO A 5 -9.32 11.52 -2.54
N HIS A 6 -8.48 10.56 -2.91
CA HIS A 6 -8.82 9.15 -2.76
C HIS A 6 -9.01 8.82 -1.27
N PRO A 7 -10.04 8.04 -0.88
CA PRO A 7 -10.14 7.48 0.46
C PRO A 7 -8.87 6.72 0.85
N THR A 8 -8.46 6.89 2.10
CA THR A 8 -7.26 6.26 2.64
C THR A 8 -7.47 5.69 4.03
N THR A 9 -6.80 4.57 4.29
CA THR A 9 -6.64 3.96 5.61
C THR A 9 -5.20 4.14 6.11
N GLU A 10 -5.00 4.64 7.33
CA GLU A 10 -3.66 4.65 7.97
C GLU A 10 -3.29 3.23 8.43
N ALA A 11 -2.06 2.81 8.16
CA ALA A 11 -1.57 1.47 8.49
C ALA A 11 -0.07 1.47 8.80
N ARG A 12 0.39 0.45 9.53
CA ARG A 12 1.81 0.22 9.82
C ARG A 12 2.41 -0.69 8.75
N LEU A 13 3.46 -0.28 8.05
CA LEU A 13 4.05 -1.08 6.98
C LEU A 13 4.76 -2.32 7.54
N ASP A 14 4.33 -3.52 7.14
CA ASP A 14 4.85 -4.80 7.68
C ASP A 14 6.30 -5.08 7.22
N ARG A 15 6.65 -4.63 6.02
CA ARG A 15 8.00 -4.75 5.46
C ARG A 15 8.30 -3.65 4.46
N LYS A 16 9.60 -3.37 4.28
CA LYS A 16 10.09 -2.35 3.35
C LYS A 16 9.46 -2.47 1.96
N ILE A 17 9.04 -1.32 1.43
CA ILE A 17 8.77 -1.11 0.00
C ILE A 17 10.02 -0.47 -0.58
N ALA A 18 10.66 -1.11 -1.55
CA ALA A 18 11.73 -0.49 -2.31
C ALA A 18 11.16 0.27 -3.52
N SER A 19 11.80 1.37 -3.87
CA SER A 19 11.47 2.15 -5.05
C SER A 19 12.75 2.58 -5.78
N GLU A 20 12.73 2.56 -7.11
CA GLU A 20 13.86 3.02 -7.91
C GLU A 20 13.89 4.56 -7.93
N PRO A 21 15.08 5.20 -7.84
CA PRO A 21 15.17 6.67 -7.92
C PRO A 21 14.51 7.22 -9.19
N GLY A 22 13.63 8.20 -9.03
CA GLY A 22 12.89 8.81 -10.14
C GLY A 22 11.65 8.04 -10.59
N VAL A 23 11.28 6.94 -9.92
CA VAL A 23 10.10 6.12 -10.26
C VAL A 23 9.04 6.28 -9.18
N ARG A 24 7.84 6.76 -9.55
CA ARG A 24 6.68 6.68 -8.67
C ARG A 24 6.22 5.23 -8.58
N THR A 25 6.29 4.66 -7.38
CA THR A 25 5.89 3.27 -7.15
C THR A 25 4.51 3.21 -6.50
N PHE A 26 3.63 2.39 -7.07
CA PHE A 26 2.31 2.08 -6.51
C PHE A 26 2.36 0.65 -5.96
N ALA A 27 2.75 0.52 -4.70
CA ALA A 27 2.91 -0.77 -4.04
C ALA A 27 1.57 -1.27 -3.54
N ARG A 28 1.06 -2.36 -4.15
CA ARG A 28 -0.15 -3.03 -3.68
C ARG A 28 0.06 -3.62 -2.31
N VAL A 29 -0.92 -3.43 -1.42
CA VAL A 29 -0.89 -3.94 -0.06
C VAL A 29 -2.20 -4.62 0.30
N ARG A 30 -2.12 -5.58 1.19
CA ARG A 30 -3.26 -6.12 1.94
C ARG A 30 -3.22 -5.53 3.35
N LEU A 31 -4.37 -5.15 3.88
CA LEU A 31 -4.55 -4.74 5.26
C LEU A 31 -4.90 -5.97 6.11
N GLU A 32 -4.25 -6.07 7.26
CA GLU A 32 -4.53 -7.10 8.26
C GLU A 32 -4.73 -6.44 9.62
N GLU A 33 -5.91 -6.60 10.22
CA GLU A 33 -6.18 -6.10 11.56
C GLU A 33 -5.29 -6.81 12.58
N ARG A 34 -4.74 -6.02 13.52
CA ARG A 34 -3.91 -6.49 14.62
C ARG A 34 -4.62 -6.10 15.92
N PRO A 35 -5.25 -7.04 16.65
CA PRO A 35 -6.07 -6.71 17.82
C PRO A 35 -5.33 -5.93 18.93
N ASP A 36 -4.01 -6.11 19.00
CA ASP A 36 -3.14 -5.49 20.01
C ASP A 36 -2.42 -4.23 19.50
N GLU A 37 -2.65 -3.80 18.25
CA GLU A 37 -2.04 -2.61 17.67
C GLU A 37 -3.09 -1.57 17.29
N PRO A 38 -2.76 -0.26 17.40
CA PRO A 38 -3.71 0.81 17.08
C PRO A 38 -3.97 0.97 15.57
N LEU A 39 -3.10 0.42 14.72
CA LEU A 39 -3.18 0.49 13.26
C LEU A 39 -3.14 -0.92 12.68
N PRO A 40 -3.85 -1.19 11.57
CA PRO A 40 -3.68 -2.44 10.84
C PRO A 40 -2.28 -2.53 10.25
N ALA A 41 -1.83 -3.76 9.98
CA ALA A 41 -0.60 -4.00 9.23
C ALA A 41 -0.87 -3.87 7.72
N ALA A 42 -0.07 -3.06 7.03
CA ALA A 42 -0.03 -2.99 5.57
C ALA A 42 1.03 -3.97 5.05
N ILE A 43 0.60 -5.04 4.40
CA ILE A 43 1.46 -6.12 3.91
C ILE A 43 1.60 -6.00 2.39
N PRO A 44 2.77 -5.58 1.85
CA PRO A 44 3.00 -5.53 0.41
C PRO A 44 2.72 -6.87 -0.26
N THR A 45 1.99 -6.93 -1.37
CA THR A 45 1.79 -8.18 -2.10
C THR A 45 3.00 -8.40 -3.01
N ARG A 46 3.69 -9.55 -2.90
CA ARG A 46 4.82 -9.83 -3.82
C ARG A 46 4.28 -10.09 -5.21
N VAL A 47 5.00 -9.64 -6.22
CA VAL A 47 4.87 -10.19 -7.58
C VAL A 47 5.74 -11.44 -7.61
N SER A 48 5.17 -12.63 -7.56
CA SER A 48 5.93 -13.87 -7.79
C SER A 48 5.05 -14.86 -8.54
N GLY A 49 5.37 -15.06 -9.82
CA GLY A 49 4.95 -16.19 -10.65
C GLY A 49 3.46 -16.23 -11.07
N SER A 50 3.22 -16.31 -12.38
CA SER A 50 1.98 -16.78 -13.04
C SER A 50 0.63 -16.08 -12.75
N GLY A 51 0.53 -15.17 -11.77
CA GLY A 51 -0.74 -14.60 -11.30
C GLY A 51 -0.70 -13.10 -11.02
N VAL A 52 -0.30 -12.28 -12.00
CA VAL A 52 -0.38 -10.82 -11.86
C VAL A 52 -1.81 -10.33 -11.61
N LEU A 53 -2.82 -11.02 -12.15
CA LEU A 53 -4.23 -10.71 -11.89
C LEU A 53 -4.72 -11.17 -10.51
N SER A 54 -4.25 -12.31 -9.99
CA SER A 54 -4.66 -12.79 -8.66
C SER A 54 -4.14 -11.92 -7.53
N SER A 55 -2.97 -11.32 -7.68
CA SER A 55 -2.42 -10.37 -6.69
C SER A 55 -3.12 -9.00 -6.67
N VAL A 56 -3.81 -8.60 -7.75
CA VAL A 56 -4.70 -7.42 -7.73
C VAL A 56 -5.97 -7.72 -6.95
N ALA A 57 -6.59 -8.87 -7.21
CA ALA A 57 -7.83 -9.28 -6.55
C ALA A 57 -7.72 -9.46 -5.02
N LEU A 58 -6.49 -9.54 -4.49
CA LEU A 58 -6.21 -9.74 -3.06
C LEU A 58 -5.69 -8.48 -2.36
N ALA A 59 -5.50 -7.39 -3.09
CA ALA A 59 -5.03 -6.14 -2.51
C ALA A 59 -6.23 -5.31 -2.04
N ASP A 60 -6.15 -4.80 -0.82
CA ASP A 60 -7.16 -3.88 -0.28
C ASP A 60 -6.90 -2.44 -0.76
N GLY A 61 -5.67 -2.16 -1.21
CA GLY A 61 -5.27 -0.86 -1.71
C GLY A 61 -3.82 -0.78 -2.19
N TRP A 62 -3.31 0.44 -2.30
CA TRP A 62 -1.90 0.70 -2.62
C TRP A 62 -1.30 1.82 -1.77
N VAL A 63 0.01 1.73 -1.56
CA VAL A 63 0.85 2.79 -1.00
C VAL A 63 1.59 3.47 -2.14
N VAL A 64 1.59 4.79 -2.17
CA VAL A 64 2.36 5.58 -3.14
C VAL A 64 3.72 5.93 -2.55
N VAL A 65 4.78 5.54 -3.24
CA VAL A 65 6.14 6.04 -2.99
C VAL A 65 6.44 7.07 -4.07
N ASP A 66 6.69 8.32 -3.66
CA ASP A 66 7.02 9.40 -4.58
C ASP A 66 8.41 9.21 -5.22
N GLU A 67 8.58 9.78 -6.41
CA GLU A 67 9.76 9.66 -7.26
C GLU A 67 11.07 10.12 -6.59
N ALA A 68 10.96 10.97 -5.57
CA ALA A 68 12.07 11.48 -4.78
C ALA A 68 12.55 10.53 -3.68
N ALA A 69 11.80 9.46 -3.39
CA ALA A 69 12.09 8.50 -2.33
C ALA A 69 12.53 7.14 -2.89
N GLU A 70 13.51 6.49 -2.23
CA GLU A 70 14.00 5.15 -2.62
C GLU A 70 13.17 4.01 -2.00
N GLY A 71 12.06 4.34 -1.34
CA GLY A 71 11.23 3.38 -0.63
C GLY A 71 10.67 3.93 0.67
N ILE A 72 10.02 3.02 1.41
CA ILE A 72 9.47 3.25 2.75
C ILE A 72 9.90 2.07 3.62
N ASP A 73 10.36 2.34 4.84
CA ASP A 73 10.91 1.32 5.72
C ASP A 73 9.81 0.57 6.48
N ALA A 74 10.14 -0.66 6.87
CA ALA A 74 9.25 -1.47 7.71
C ALA A 74 8.98 -0.75 9.04
N GLY A 75 7.73 -0.75 9.46
CA GLY A 75 7.26 -0.02 10.61
C GLY A 75 6.73 1.37 10.27
N ASP A 76 7.08 2.01 9.16
CA ASP A 76 6.57 3.37 8.93
C ASP A 76 5.04 3.39 8.81
N THR A 77 4.41 4.44 9.33
CA THR A 77 2.98 4.67 9.13
C THR A 77 2.78 5.16 7.70
N VAL A 78 1.89 4.50 6.97
CA VAL A 78 1.58 4.77 5.57
C VAL A 78 0.10 5.03 5.38
N ALA A 79 -0.23 5.86 4.39
CA ALA A 79 -1.59 5.98 3.88
C ALA A 79 -1.80 4.95 2.76
N VAL A 80 -2.68 3.98 3.00
CA VAL A 80 -3.13 3.03 1.99
C VAL A 80 -4.32 3.64 1.27
N GLN A 81 -4.20 3.87 -0.04
CA GLN A 81 -5.33 4.30 -0.88
C GLN A 81 -6.18 3.07 -1.22
N ASP A 82 -7.46 3.12 -0.86
CA ASP A 82 -8.37 1.97 -0.96
C ASP A 82 -8.59 1.55 -2.43
N TRP A 83 -8.72 0.26 -2.72
CA TRP A 83 -8.98 -0.19 -4.10
C TRP A 83 -10.41 0.07 -4.54
N GLU A 84 -11.37 -0.22 -3.66
CA GLU A 84 -12.76 0.14 -3.84
C GLU A 84 -13.04 1.38 -2.99
N ALA A 85 -13.56 2.44 -3.60
CA ALA A 85 -14.21 3.49 -2.83
C ALA A 85 -15.47 2.85 -2.24
N ASN A 86 -15.36 2.21 -1.08
CA ASN A 86 -16.52 1.74 -0.33
C ASN A 86 -17.42 2.96 -0.11
N GLN A 87 -18.50 3.02 -0.91
CA GLN A 87 -19.56 4.01 -0.84
C GLN A 87 -20.45 3.74 0.37
#